data_AF-A0A933A6C8-F1
#
_entry.id   AF-A0A933A6C8-F1
#
_cell.length_a   1.000
_cell.length_b   1.000
_cell.length_c   1.000
_cell.angle_alpha   90.00
_cell.angle_beta   90.00
_cell.angle_gamma   90.00
#
_symmetry.space_group_name_H-M   'P 1'
#
loop_
_entity.id
_entity.type
_entity.pdbx_description
1 polymer ?
#
loop_
_entity_poly.entity_id
_entity_poly.type
_entity_poly.pdbx_seq_one_letter_code
_entity_poly.pdbx_strand_id
1 'polypeptide(L)'
;MTLHVSIIGIDGSGKSTVATALPHILAAEMKVLAGAAGDDFRIVDADQDHLLPGFRPVGLPLIGHLSRWSKRLAKRAVDNRRLYPFFKACQMIFQDATAYTLGRRYGAALMISDGNVLLSTMGRIANYISPASTGADIGRLEPDASDLKAVFEYLCDGKPLSRETQAKLPDLRKAARVQRLIRRFGLHAGWLPDVVIFLDISPETAMKRIADRGKKVDLHENLDDLAQARKMYLKTADAFALYRSSHVAHRIAADNMTPGEALRAAVKALAPYELAIRREKTEKKLPLGTTKAQVSGVAVWRRLLNPRYSFGYLAGHWFRGAWREPTFFFSGLGSLLRREGYSANMMRAIYDQDIKRHGFLDRVFLNYSLHRAVHDRLHILTGNIEAELGKRLAEGRMLGIFTAPSGYAYDLFQPLKSIAARSPAAINTMHLVAADLDPYENLARELASEARNLGLRFAFLRGDITDDGMRDRFAQAGPYDVVLFVGLSAWLPKPQLLSHFRWIRQNIRRDGILVSDCFTPASYAISGWHFGYKANYYTPEVYRAMADYCGFDGFGARCESVQNKMNHVLLFLPSDSGNS
;
A
#
# COMPACT_ATOMS: atom_id res chain seq x y z
N MET A 1 -14.50 -11.20 -15.77
CA MET A 1 -15.06 -9.81 -15.80
C MET A 1 -14.40 -8.97 -14.70
N THR A 2 -14.36 -7.62 -14.77
CA THR A 2 -13.79 -6.76 -13.68
C THR A 2 -14.91 -6.14 -12.85
N LEU A 3 -14.91 -6.36 -11.53
CA LEU A 3 -15.81 -5.72 -10.57
C LEU A 3 -15.30 -4.31 -10.22
N HIS A 4 -16.10 -3.28 -10.49
CA HIS A 4 -15.77 -1.91 -10.16
C HIS A 4 -16.43 -1.47 -8.85
N VAL A 5 -15.61 -1.09 -7.88
CA VAL A 5 -16.06 -0.64 -6.55
C VAL A 5 -15.73 0.84 -6.39
N SER A 6 -16.67 1.65 -5.93
CA SER A 6 -16.42 3.06 -5.60
C SER A 6 -16.50 3.30 -4.10
N ILE A 7 -15.46 3.91 -3.54
CA ILE A 7 -15.46 4.38 -2.16
C ILE A 7 -15.82 5.86 -2.17
N ILE A 8 -16.93 6.21 -1.55
CA ILE A 8 -17.42 7.59 -1.42
C ILE A 8 -17.41 8.02 0.04
N GLY A 9 -17.36 9.33 0.26
CA GLY A 9 -17.28 9.92 1.59
C GLY A 9 -17.01 11.42 1.54
N ILE A 10 -17.30 12.11 2.63
CA ILE A 10 -16.85 13.50 2.81
C ILE A 10 -15.33 13.56 2.97
N ASP A 11 -14.73 14.75 2.87
CA ASP A 11 -13.31 14.87 3.20
C ASP A 11 -13.08 14.59 4.68
N GLY A 12 -11.90 14.06 5.03
CA GLY A 12 -11.64 13.52 6.38
C GLY A 12 -12.15 12.09 6.63
N SER A 13 -13.00 11.51 5.75
CA SER A 13 -13.53 10.14 5.91
C SER A 13 -12.50 9.01 5.83
N GLY A 14 -11.31 9.27 5.30
CA GLY A 14 -10.30 8.24 5.04
C GLY A 14 -10.49 7.49 3.71
N LYS A 15 -11.43 7.91 2.86
CA LYS A 15 -11.69 7.30 1.53
C LYS A 15 -10.44 7.02 0.70
N SER A 16 -9.51 7.98 0.62
CA SER A 16 -8.28 7.85 -0.18
C SER A 16 -7.30 6.84 0.42
N THR A 17 -7.26 6.74 1.76
CA THR A 17 -6.47 5.75 2.50
C THR A 17 -7.01 4.35 2.23
N VAL A 18 -8.34 4.15 2.40
CA VAL A 18 -9.00 2.87 2.14
C VAL A 18 -8.84 2.48 0.67
N ALA A 19 -9.15 3.37 -0.27
CA ALA A 19 -9.02 3.09 -1.72
C ALA A 19 -7.58 2.73 -2.13
N THR A 20 -6.58 3.28 -1.46
CA THR A 20 -5.16 3.03 -1.75
C THR A 20 -4.68 1.70 -1.16
N ALA A 21 -5.05 1.38 0.08
CA ALA A 21 -4.58 0.18 0.77
C ALA A 21 -5.41 -1.07 0.49
N LEU A 22 -6.72 -0.93 0.27
CA LEU A 22 -7.65 -2.04 0.09
C LEU A 22 -7.25 -3.03 -1.03
N PRO A 23 -6.73 -2.60 -2.20
CA PRO A 23 -6.27 -3.55 -3.22
C PRO A 23 -5.17 -4.49 -2.74
N HIS A 24 -4.25 -4.01 -1.89
CA HIS A 24 -3.18 -4.86 -1.34
C HIS A 24 -3.76 -5.92 -0.39
N ILE A 25 -4.77 -5.56 0.40
CA ILE A 25 -5.45 -6.48 1.30
C ILE A 25 -6.34 -7.46 0.53
N LEU A 26 -7.07 -7.01 -0.48
CA LEU A 26 -7.87 -7.91 -1.33
C LEU A 26 -6.99 -8.90 -2.10
N ALA A 27 -5.84 -8.46 -2.60
CA ALA A 27 -4.86 -9.34 -3.21
C ALA A 27 -4.32 -10.40 -2.22
N ALA A 28 -4.21 -10.06 -0.94
CA ALA A 28 -3.82 -10.99 0.11
C ALA A 28 -4.93 -11.97 0.50
N GLU A 29 -6.10 -11.46 0.88
CA GLU A 29 -7.21 -12.24 1.44
C GLU A 29 -7.94 -13.06 0.37
N MET A 30 -8.23 -12.42 -0.77
CA MET A 30 -9.02 -13.04 -1.83
C MET A 30 -8.15 -13.75 -2.87
N LYS A 31 -6.83 -13.48 -2.89
CA LYS A 31 -5.86 -14.02 -3.87
C LYS A 31 -6.23 -13.63 -5.31
N VAL A 32 -6.51 -12.35 -5.48
CA VAL A 32 -6.97 -11.78 -6.76
C VAL A 32 -6.08 -10.63 -7.19
N LEU A 33 -5.97 -10.44 -8.50
CA LEU A 33 -5.39 -9.23 -9.05
C LEU A 33 -6.35 -8.07 -8.80
N ALA A 34 -5.98 -7.14 -7.93
CA ALA A 34 -6.79 -5.99 -7.55
C ALA A 34 -6.12 -4.69 -8.00
N GLY A 35 -6.92 -3.67 -8.30
CA GLY A 35 -6.43 -2.37 -8.70
C GLY A 35 -7.05 -1.21 -7.93
N ALA A 36 -6.39 -0.07 -8.00
CA ALA A 36 -6.86 1.19 -7.45
C ALA A 36 -6.83 2.31 -8.50
N ALA A 37 -7.84 3.17 -8.46
CA ALA A 37 -7.90 4.41 -9.22
C ALA A 37 -8.30 5.58 -8.30
N GLY A 38 -7.36 6.46 -7.99
CA GLY A 38 -7.64 7.62 -7.16
C GLY A 38 -6.52 8.64 -7.29
N ASP A 39 -5.80 8.85 -6.18
CA ASP A 39 -4.68 9.77 -6.14
C ASP A 39 -3.55 9.43 -7.12
N ASP A 40 -3.34 8.14 -7.31
CA ASP A 40 -2.54 7.51 -8.34
C ASP A 40 -3.22 6.17 -8.71
N PHE A 41 -2.62 5.43 -9.64
CA PHE A 41 -3.14 4.16 -10.13
C PHE A 41 -2.28 3.00 -9.66
N ARG A 42 -2.93 1.90 -9.30
CA ARG A 42 -2.28 0.68 -8.81
C ARG A 42 -2.89 -0.56 -9.43
N ILE A 43 -2.07 -1.59 -9.65
CA ILE A 43 -2.47 -2.95 -9.98
C ILE A 43 -1.52 -3.87 -9.21
N VAL A 44 -2.09 -4.65 -8.29
CA VAL A 44 -1.35 -5.44 -7.30
C VAL A 44 -1.92 -6.86 -7.27
N ASP A 45 -1.02 -7.85 -7.23
CA ASP A 45 -1.36 -9.26 -7.09
C ASP A 45 -0.86 -9.80 -5.74
N ALA A 46 -1.19 -11.05 -5.41
CA ALA A 46 -0.74 -11.71 -4.19
C ALA A 46 0.80 -11.80 -4.14
N ASP A 47 1.43 -12.14 -5.26
CA ASP A 47 2.87 -12.48 -5.31
C ASP A 47 3.75 -11.33 -5.82
N GLN A 48 3.21 -10.40 -6.61
CA GLN A 48 3.98 -9.29 -7.20
C GLN A 48 3.09 -8.08 -7.53
N ASP A 49 3.71 -6.91 -7.65
CA ASP A 49 3.04 -5.71 -8.15
C ASP A 49 3.24 -5.51 -9.66
N HIS A 50 2.22 -4.94 -10.31
CA HIS A 50 2.20 -4.72 -11.76
C HIS A 50 2.18 -3.24 -12.15
N LEU A 51 1.60 -2.40 -11.30
CA LEU A 51 1.55 -0.95 -11.48
C LEU A 51 1.48 -0.27 -10.12
N LEU A 52 2.36 0.69 -9.87
CA LEU A 52 2.38 1.52 -8.66
C LEU A 52 2.82 2.97 -9.00
N PRO A 53 2.65 3.94 -8.09
CA PRO A 53 3.31 5.23 -8.22
C PRO A 53 4.82 5.04 -8.34
N GLY A 54 5.44 5.56 -9.40
CA GLY A 54 6.89 5.39 -9.64
C GLY A 54 7.31 4.07 -10.30
N PHE A 55 6.43 3.07 -10.42
CA PHE A 55 6.72 1.79 -11.06
C PHE A 55 5.65 1.40 -12.09
N ARG A 56 6.06 1.45 -13.36
CA ARG A 56 5.17 1.36 -14.52
C ARG A 56 5.84 0.57 -15.66
N PRO A 57 6.15 -0.71 -15.48
CA PRO A 57 6.89 -1.49 -16.49
C PRO A 57 6.17 -1.58 -17.85
N VAL A 58 4.83 -1.47 -17.86
CA VAL A 58 3.99 -1.47 -19.07
C VAL A 58 3.44 -0.07 -19.40
N GLY A 59 3.92 0.97 -18.70
CA GLY A 59 3.45 2.35 -18.83
C GLY A 59 2.04 2.58 -18.28
N LEU A 60 1.66 3.86 -18.19
CA LEU A 60 0.31 4.29 -17.83
C LEU A 60 -0.42 4.79 -19.10
N PRO A 61 -1.72 4.47 -19.29
CA PRO A 61 -2.49 5.04 -20.40
C PRO A 61 -2.46 6.57 -20.39
N LEU A 62 -2.52 7.20 -21.58
CA LEU A 62 -2.51 8.68 -21.71
C LEU A 62 -3.60 9.35 -20.86
N ILE A 63 -4.80 8.77 -20.84
CA ILE A 63 -5.91 9.23 -19.99
C ILE A 63 -5.56 9.23 -18.49
N GLY A 64 -4.72 8.31 -18.03
CA GLY A 64 -4.22 8.31 -16.66
C GLY A 64 -3.24 9.46 -16.39
N HIS A 65 -2.45 9.85 -17.39
CA HIS A 65 -1.62 11.06 -17.31
C HIS A 65 -2.47 12.33 -17.28
N LEU A 66 -3.54 12.39 -18.09
CA LEU A 66 -4.49 13.50 -18.08
C LEU A 66 -5.20 13.62 -16.73
N SER A 67 -5.64 12.51 -16.13
CA SER A 67 -6.22 12.51 -14.78
C SER A 67 -5.27 13.15 -13.75
N ARG A 68 -4.00 12.75 -13.72
CA ARG A 68 -2.98 13.32 -12.82
C ARG A 68 -2.70 14.80 -13.10
N TRP A 69 -2.78 15.22 -14.36
CA TRP A 69 -2.58 16.62 -14.75
C TRP A 69 -3.79 17.48 -14.35
N SER A 70 -5.01 17.06 -14.66
CA SER A 70 -6.25 17.72 -14.22
C SER A 70 -6.34 17.81 -12.71
N LYS A 71 -5.89 16.78 -11.96
CA LYS A 71 -5.78 16.85 -10.50
C LYS A 71 -4.86 17.97 -10.02
N ARG A 72 -3.68 18.11 -10.65
CA ARG A 72 -2.73 19.18 -10.32
C ARG A 72 -3.33 20.55 -10.57
N LEU A 73 -4.09 20.71 -11.66
CA LEU A 73 -4.82 21.93 -11.94
C LEU A 73 -5.94 22.19 -10.92
N ALA A 74 -6.72 21.17 -10.55
CA ALA A 74 -7.74 21.28 -9.52
C ALA A 74 -7.15 21.75 -8.19
N LYS A 75 -6.02 21.18 -7.74
CA LYS A 75 -5.33 21.62 -6.53
C LYS A 75 -4.86 23.08 -6.59
N ARG A 76 -4.37 23.53 -7.75
CA ARG A 76 -3.97 24.94 -7.95
C ARG A 76 -5.17 25.89 -7.98
N ALA A 77 -6.33 25.38 -8.37
CA ALA A 77 -7.57 26.14 -8.48
C ALA A 77 -8.47 26.00 -7.25
N VAL A 78 -8.01 25.39 -6.14
CA VAL A 78 -8.87 25.01 -5.01
C VAL A 78 -9.59 26.19 -4.36
N ASP A 79 -8.98 27.37 -4.40
CA ASP A 79 -9.58 28.61 -3.89
C ASP A 79 -10.55 29.28 -4.90
N ASN A 80 -10.65 28.75 -6.14
CA ASN A 80 -11.52 29.27 -7.18
C ASN A 80 -12.77 28.40 -7.36
N ARG A 81 -13.92 28.93 -6.90
CA ARG A 81 -15.23 28.24 -6.90
C ARG A 81 -15.73 27.81 -8.28
N ARG A 82 -15.27 28.40 -9.38
CA ARG A 82 -15.68 28.04 -10.75
C ARG A 82 -14.72 27.05 -11.40
N LEU A 83 -13.41 27.25 -11.23
CA LEU A 83 -12.39 26.43 -11.88
C LEU A 83 -12.15 25.10 -11.16
N TYR A 84 -12.22 25.07 -9.83
CA TYR A 84 -12.02 23.84 -9.07
C TYR A 84 -12.99 22.73 -9.48
N PRO A 85 -14.33 22.94 -9.49
CA PRO A 85 -15.26 21.88 -9.85
C PRO A 85 -15.08 21.38 -11.28
N PHE A 86 -14.72 22.27 -12.22
CA PHE A 86 -14.44 21.91 -13.60
C PHE A 86 -13.23 20.96 -13.72
N PHE A 87 -12.07 21.35 -13.16
CA PHE A 87 -10.89 20.51 -13.20
C PHE A 87 -11.05 19.21 -12.41
N LYS A 88 -11.82 19.25 -11.31
CA LYS A 88 -12.17 18.07 -10.52
C LYS A 88 -13.05 17.11 -11.32
N ALA A 89 -14.06 17.60 -12.03
CA ALA A 89 -14.89 16.76 -12.91
C ALA A 89 -14.05 16.13 -14.03
N CYS A 90 -13.18 16.90 -14.70
CA CYS A 90 -12.24 16.37 -15.69
C CYS A 90 -11.33 15.29 -15.11
N GLN A 91 -10.77 15.50 -13.91
CA GLN A 91 -9.99 14.48 -13.20
C GLN A 91 -10.79 13.19 -13.03
N MET A 92 -12.02 13.27 -12.51
CA MET A 92 -12.86 12.10 -12.23
C MET A 92 -13.25 11.36 -13.51
N ILE A 93 -13.58 12.07 -14.58
CA ILE A 93 -13.84 11.47 -15.91
C ILE A 93 -12.63 10.66 -16.39
N PHE A 94 -11.43 11.27 -16.34
CA PHE A 94 -10.22 10.58 -16.76
C PHE A 94 -9.83 9.45 -15.81
N GLN A 95 -10.11 9.58 -14.51
CA GLN A 95 -9.89 8.53 -13.50
C GLN A 95 -10.75 7.31 -13.80
N ASP A 96 -12.06 7.48 -14.03
CA ASP A 96 -12.99 6.38 -14.35
C ASP A 96 -12.62 5.67 -15.65
N ALA A 97 -12.31 6.44 -16.71
CA ALA A 97 -11.84 5.87 -17.97
C ALA A 97 -10.52 5.09 -17.80
N THR A 98 -9.62 5.58 -16.94
CA THR A 98 -8.36 4.90 -16.64
C THR A 98 -8.62 3.64 -15.83
N ALA A 99 -9.53 3.66 -14.85
CA ALA A 99 -9.89 2.51 -14.05
C ALA A 99 -10.41 1.36 -14.92
N TYR A 100 -11.33 1.66 -15.85
CA TYR A 100 -11.84 0.69 -16.82
C TYR A 100 -10.72 0.14 -17.73
N THR A 101 -9.90 1.03 -18.28
CA THR A 101 -8.79 0.65 -19.19
C THR A 101 -7.76 -0.23 -18.49
N LEU A 102 -7.40 0.09 -17.24
CA LEU A 102 -6.45 -0.70 -16.45
C LEU A 102 -7.05 -2.04 -16.03
N GLY A 103 -8.32 -2.05 -15.58
CA GLY A 103 -9.04 -3.28 -15.25
C GLY A 103 -9.00 -4.28 -16.41
N ARG A 104 -9.36 -3.82 -17.63
CA ARG A 104 -9.30 -4.64 -18.84
C ARG A 104 -7.87 -5.01 -19.24
N ARG A 105 -6.92 -4.06 -19.23
CA ARG A 105 -5.54 -4.27 -19.67
C ARG A 105 -4.83 -5.34 -18.84
N TYR A 106 -5.04 -5.34 -17.53
CA TYR A 106 -4.38 -6.26 -16.62
C TYR A 106 -5.23 -7.48 -16.27
N GLY A 107 -6.52 -7.50 -16.64
CA GLY A 107 -7.43 -8.56 -16.23
C GLY A 107 -7.67 -8.57 -14.72
N ALA A 108 -7.73 -7.38 -14.11
CA ALA A 108 -7.97 -7.21 -12.68
C ALA A 108 -9.38 -7.71 -12.35
N ALA A 109 -9.49 -8.48 -11.27
CA ALA A 109 -10.77 -8.96 -10.79
C ALA A 109 -11.57 -7.83 -10.13
N LEU A 110 -10.87 -6.93 -9.41
CA LEU A 110 -11.48 -5.76 -8.78
C LEU A 110 -10.72 -4.48 -9.14
N MET A 111 -11.45 -3.40 -9.33
CA MET A 111 -10.93 -2.03 -9.44
C MET A 111 -11.62 -1.14 -8.41
N ILE A 112 -10.86 -0.70 -7.41
CA ILE A 112 -11.32 0.17 -6.34
C ILE A 112 -11.05 1.63 -6.71
N SER A 113 -12.09 2.45 -6.80
CA SER A 113 -11.98 3.87 -7.13
C SER A 113 -12.21 4.77 -5.91
N ASP A 114 -11.36 5.77 -5.72
CA ASP A 114 -11.60 6.88 -4.79
C ASP A 114 -12.62 7.83 -5.42
N GLY A 115 -13.89 7.56 -5.15
CA GLY A 115 -15.04 8.16 -5.80
C GLY A 115 -15.34 7.59 -7.19
N ASN A 116 -16.38 8.13 -7.79
CA ASN A 116 -16.84 7.87 -9.16
C ASN A 116 -17.43 9.19 -9.67
N VAL A 117 -17.29 9.50 -10.96
CA VAL A 117 -17.70 10.83 -11.45
C VAL A 117 -19.16 11.15 -11.13
N LEU A 118 -20.10 10.22 -11.32
CA LEU A 118 -21.52 10.48 -11.08
C LEU A 118 -21.80 10.60 -9.59
N LEU A 119 -21.35 9.62 -8.80
CA LEU A 119 -21.61 9.58 -7.36
C LEU A 119 -20.97 10.76 -6.62
N SER A 120 -19.70 11.06 -6.93
CA SER A 120 -18.97 12.18 -6.32
C SER A 120 -19.51 13.52 -6.76
N THR A 121 -19.98 13.66 -8.00
CA THR A 121 -20.67 14.89 -8.42
C THR A 121 -21.99 15.04 -7.68
N MET A 122 -22.84 14.01 -7.60
CA MET A 122 -24.12 14.09 -6.88
C MET A 122 -23.95 14.42 -5.39
N GLY A 123 -22.96 13.82 -4.73
CA GLY A 123 -22.66 14.10 -3.32
C GLY A 123 -22.10 15.50 -3.05
N ARG A 124 -21.62 16.24 -4.07
CA ARG A 124 -20.96 17.55 -3.91
C ARG A 124 -21.58 18.69 -4.71
N ILE A 125 -22.53 18.42 -5.59
CA ILE A 125 -23.06 19.43 -6.51
C ILE A 125 -23.72 20.58 -5.75
N ALA A 126 -24.40 20.28 -4.63
CA ALA A 126 -25.00 21.28 -3.75
C ALA A 126 -23.94 22.26 -3.24
N ASN A 127 -22.80 21.77 -2.75
CA ASN A 127 -21.70 22.60 -2.27
C ASN A 127 -21.12 23.54 -3.34
N TYR A 128 -21.21 23.19 -4.63
CA TYR A 128 -20.65 24.01 -5.70
C TYR A 128 -21.64 25.02 -6.27
N ILE A 129 -22.94 24.72 -6.23
CA ILE A 129 -23.99 25.62 -6.71
C ILE A 129 -24.44 26.58 -5.59
N SER A 130 -24.57 26.04 -4.38
CA SER A 130 -25.20 26.68 -3.21
C SER A 130 -24.50 26.24 -1.92
N PRO A 131 -23.25 26.70 -1.67
CA PRO A 131 -22.51 26.32 -0.48
C PRO A 131 -23.27 26.73 0.79
N ALA A 132 -23.45 25.80 1.72
CA ALA A 132 -24.14 26.06 2.98
C ALA A 132 -23.44 27.15 3.79
N SER A 133 -22.10 27.21 3.71
CA SER A 133 -21.26 28.24 4.34
C SER A 133 -21.53 29.69 3.89
N THR A 134 -22.30 29.90 2.82
CA THR A 134 -22.66 31.25 2.34
C THR A 134 -24.00 31.76 2.82
N GLY A 135 -24.79 30.93 3.52
CA GLY A 135 -26.14 31.30 4.00
C GLY A 135 -27.14 31.64 2.89
N ALA A 136 -26.79 31.39 1.62
CA ALA A 136 -27.66 31.64 0.49
C ALA A 136 -28.75 30.57 0.43
N ASP A 137 -29.89 30.86 1.06
CA ASP A 137 -31.10 30.07 0.90
C ASP A 137 -31.66 30.28 -0.51
N ILE A 138 -31.22 29.44 -1.43
CA ILE A 138 -31.80 29.40 -2.76
C ILE A 138 -33.01 28.51 -2.61
N GLY A 139 -34.21 29.09 -2.44
CA GLY A 139 -35.50 28.43 -2.13
C GLY A 139 -35.96 27.32 -3.12
N ARG A 140 -35.08 26.38 -3.43
CA ARG A 140 -35.28 25.14 -4.15
C ARG A 140 -35.53 24.05 -3.13
N LEU A 141 -36.59 23.29 -3.37
CA LEU A 141 -36.83 22.03 -2.68
C LEU A 141 -35.61 21.13 -2.84
N GLU A 142 -35.11 20.63 -1.72
CA GLU A 142 -33.95 19.74 -1.69
C GLU A 142 -34.31 18.37 -2.30
N PRO A 143 -33.51 17.83 -3.24
CA PRO A 143 -33.83 16.55 -3.87
C PRO A 143 -33.78 15.41 -2.86
N ASP A 144 -34.69 14.43 -3.00
CA ASP A 144 -34.66 13.19 -2.24
C ASP A 144 -33.91 12.06 -2.99
N ALA A 145 -33.86 10.86 -2.42
CA ALA A 145 -33.19 9.71 -3.05
C ALA A 145 -33.88 9.25 -4.35
N SER A 146 -35.19 9.44 -4.50
CA SER A 146 -35.94 9.11 -5.71
C SER A 146 -35.62 10.09 -6.83
N ASP A 147 -35.55 11.39 -6.51
CA ASP A 147 -35.12 12.44 -7.44
C ASP A 147 -33.69 12.18 -7.93
N LEU A 148 -32.79 11.77 -7.02
CA LEU A 148 -31.42 11.39 -7.37
C LEU A 148 -31.34 10.08 -8.17
N LYS A 149 -32.21 9.10 -7.93
CA LYS A 149 -32.32 7.89 -8.77
C LYS A 149 -32.72 8.24 -10.20
N ALA A 150 -33.62 9.21 -10.38
CA ALA A 150 -34.01 9.67 -11.72
C ALA A 150 -32.82 10.27 -12.50
N VAL A 151 -31.81 10.81 -11.82
CA VAL A 151 -30.55 11.24 -12.46
C VAL A 151 -29.83 10.06 -13.12
N PHE A 152 -29.76 8.90 -12.44
CA PHE A 152 -29.18 7.69 -13.01
C PHE A 152 -29.99 7.20 -14.20
N GLU A 153 -31.31 7.13 -14.07
CA GLU A 153 -32.21 6.74 -15.16
C GLU A 153 -32.07 7.65 -16.39
N TYR A 154 -31.92 8.96 -16.18
CA TYR A 154 -31.74 9.91 -17.27
C TYR A 154 -30.36 9.81 -17.93
N LEU A 155 -29.28 9.74 -17.14
CA LEU A 155 -27.90 9.74 -17.68
C LEU A 155 -27.45 8.36 -18.18
N CYS A 156 -27.82 7.29 -17.48
CA CYS A 156 -27.44 5.92 -17.82
C CYS A 156 -28.39 5.32 -18.86
N ASP A 157 -29.70 5.46 -18.66
CA ASP A 157 -30.72 4.75 -19.45
C ASP A 157 -31.44 5.65 -20.48
N GLY A 158 -31.25 6.98 -20.41
CA GLY A 158 -31.90 7.93 -21.32
C GLY A 158 -33.38 8.18 -21.03
N LYS A 159 -33.90 7.79 -19.85
CA LYS A 159 -35.30 8.00 -19.46
C LYS A 159 -35.56 9.49 -19.17
N PRO A 160 -36.66 10.08 -19.64
CA PRO A 160 -36.96 11.48 -19.38
C PRO A 160 -37.24 11.74 -17.90
N LEU A 161 -36.86 12.92 -17.41
CA LEU A 161 -37.14 13.36 -16.04
C LEU A 161 -38.57 13.90 -15.94
N SER A 162 -39.26 13.63 -14.83
CA SER A 162 -40.56 14.24 -14.52
C SER A 162 -40.42 15.76 -14.29
N ARG A 163 -41.50 16.52 -14.48
CA ARG A 163 -41.48 17.98 -14.22
C ARG A 163 -41.16 18.31 -12.76
N GLU A 164 -41.66 17.51 -11.82
CA GLU A 164 -41.42 17.70 -10.39
C GLU A 164 -39.93 17.53 -10.06
N THR A 165 -39.32 16.44 -10.52
CA THR A 165 -37.90 16.17 -10.29
C THR A 165 -37.00 17.19 -11.02
N GLN A 166 -37.38 17.66 -12.22
CA GLN A 166 -36.67 18.73 -12.91
C GLN A 166 -36.63 20.04 -12.12
N ALA A 167 -37.66 20.34 -11.31
CA ALA A 167 -37.68 21.55 -10.49
C ALA A 167 -36.69 21.52 -9.33
N LYS A 168 -36.36 20.31 -8.83
CA LYS A 168 -35.44 20.08 -7.70
C LYS A 168 -33.98 19.90 -8.12
N LEU A 169 -33.72 19.58 -9.40
CA LEU A 169 -32.39 19.26 -9.91
C LEU A 169 -31.77 20.38 -10.75
N PRO A 170 -30.42 20.45 -10.85
CA PRO A 170 -29.75 21.31 -11.82
C PRO A 170 -30.03 20.84 -13.27
N ASP A 171 -29.83 21.72 -14.26
CA ASP A 171 -30.02 21.34 -15.67
C ASP A 171 -29.03 20.26 -16.13
N LEU A 172 -29.53 19.03 -16.28
CA LEU A 172 -28.77 17.84 -16.66
C LEU A 172 -28.51 17.73 -18.17
N ARG A 173 -29.04 18.63 -19.02
CA ARG A 173 -28.80 18.58 -20.48
C ARG A 173 -27.33 18.72 -20.82
N LYS A 174 -26.59 19.54 -20.07
CA LYS A 174 -25.14 19.68 -20.24
C LYS A 174 -24.41 18.38 -19.88
N ALA A 175 -24.77 17.75 -18.76
CA ALA A 175 -24.20 16.46 -18.35
C ALA A 175 -24.46 15.37 -19.40
N ALA A 176 -25.68 15.26 -19.92
CA ALA A 176 -26.02 14.31 -20.99
C ALA A 176 -25.25 14.57 -22.30
N ARG A 177 -24.99 15.85 -22.66
CA ARG A 177 -24.13 16.18 -23.81
C ARG A 177 -22.68 15.76 -23.57
N VAL A 178 -22.13 16.04 -22.39
CA VAL A 178 -20.76 15.65 -22.02
C VAL A 178 -20.61 14.14 -22.05
N GLN A 179 -21.57 13.39 -21.50
CA GLN A 179 -21.53 11.92 -21.52
C GLN A 179 -21.62 11.35 -22.94
N ARG A 180 -22.44 11.94 -23.82
CA ARG A 180 -22.47 11.57 -25.24
C ARG A 180 -21.13 11.84 -25.94
N LEU A 181 -20.49 12.96 -25.66
CA LEU A 181 -19.16 13.27 -26.20
C LEU A 181 -18.11 12.27 -25.69
N ILE A 182 -18.09 12.00 -24.38
CA ILE A 182 -17.21 10.99 -23.75
C ILE A 182 -17.35 9.64 -24.47
N ARG A 183 -18.59 9.15 -24.65
CA ARG A 183 -18.86 7.89 -25.38
C ARG A 183 -18.39 7.96 -26.84
N ARG A 184 -18.62 9.08 -27.54
CA ARG A 184 -18.16 9.29 -28.93
C ARG A 184 -16.63 9.27 -29.07
N PHE A 185 -15.90 9.74 -28.06
CA PHE A 185 -14.43 9.66 -28.01
C PHE A 185 -13.91 8.30 -27.52
N GLY A 186 -14.78 7.31 -27.30
CA GLY A 186 -14.39 5.98 -26.81
C GLY A 186 -13.88 5.98 -25.37
N LEU A 187 -14.15 7.04 -24.60
CA LEU A 187 -13.80 7.12 -23.19
C LEU A 187 -14.86 6.39 -22.36
N HIS A 188 -14.46 5.33 -21.65
CA HIS A 188 -15.35 4.60 -20.75
C HIS A 188 -15.44 5.31 -19.39
N ALA A 189 -16.15 6.44 -19.34
CA ALA A 189 -16.40 7.21 -18.11
C ALA A 189 -17.89 7.54 -17.95
N GLY A 190 -18.28 7.99 -16.76
CA GLY A 190 -19.70 8.29 -16.48
C GLY A 190 -20.57 7.04 -16.48
N TRP A 191 -19.99 5.91 -16.04
CA TRP A 191 -20.69 4.68 -15.72
C TRP A 191 -20.88 4.58 -14.20
N LEU A 192 -21.84 3.75 -13.78
CA LEU A 192 -22.07 3.46 -12.37
C LEU A 192 -21.30 2.22 -11.94
N PRO A 193 -20.64 2.24 -10.77
CA PRO A 193 -19.93 1.06 -10.26
C PRO A 193 -20.89 -0.09 -9.97
N ASP A 194 -20.30 -1.27 -9.83
CA ASP A 194 -21.02 -2.48 -9.45
C ASP A 194 -21.33 -2.47 -7.95
N VAL A 195 -20.42 -1.91 -7.15
CA VAL A 195 -20.55 -1.79 -5.69
C VAL A 195 -20.15 -0.40 -5.21
N VAL A 196 -20.87 0.15 -4.24
CA VAL A 196 -20.55 1.41 -3.55
C VAL A 196 -20.31 1.15 -2.08
N ILE A 197 -19.22 1.70 -1.55
CA ILE A 197 -18.92 1.74 -0.13
C ILE A 197 -18.91 3.20 0.30
N PHE A 198 -19.87 3.60 1.11
CA PHE A 198 -19.93 4.92 1.73
C PHE A 198 -19.28 4.86 3.12
N LEU A 199 -18.16 5.55 3.27
CA LEU A 199 -17.54 5.81 4.57
C LEU A 199 -18.24 7.00 5.22
N ASP A 200 -19.21 6.69 6.07
CA ASP A 200 -20.00 7.68 6.77
C ASP A 200 -19.31 8.09 8.06
N ILE A 201 -19.02 9.39 8.17
CA ILE A 201 -18.50 10.01 9.39
C ILE A 201 -19.24 11.32 9.63
N SER A 202 -19.31 11.73 10.89
CA SER A 202 -19.79 13.06 11.28
C SER A 202 -18.88 14.17 10.74
N PRO A 203 -19.44 15.34 10.38
CA PRO A 203 -18.65 16.52 10.00
C PRO A 203 -17.64 16.95 11.06
N GLU A 204 -17.95 16.75 12.34
CA GLU A 204 -17.08 17.09 13.47
C GLU A 204 -15.84 16.19 13.50
N THR A 205 -16.03 14.88 13.36
CA THR A 205 -14.92 13.92 13.21
C THR A 205 -14.09 14.23 11.97
N ALA A 206 -14.75 14.57 10.86
CA ALA A 206 -14.07 14.95 9.62
C ALA A 206 -13.17 16.16 9.83
N MET A 207 -13.68 17.22 10.46
CA MET A 207 -12.93 18.44 10.75
C MET A 207 -11.74 18.17 11.67
N LYS A 208 -11.93 17.35 12.72
CA LYS A 208 -10.82 16.95 13.60
C LYS A 208 -9.72 16.26 12.80
N ARG A 209 -10.05 15.26 11.98
CA ARG A 209 -9.08 14.54 11.13
C ARG A 209 -8.41 15.44 10.09
N ILE A 210 -9.12 16.43 9.55
CA ILE A 210 -8.56 17.41 8.61
C ILE A 210 -7.57 18.33 9.33
N ALA A 211 -7.91 18.80 10.54
CA ALA A 211 -7.02 19.61 11.37
C ALA A 211 -5.75 18.85 11.75
N ASP A 212 -5.88 17.61 12.20
CA ASP A 212 -4.77 16.72 12.57
C ASP A 212 -3.82 16.44 11.39
N ARG A 213 -4.30 16.56 10.15
CA ARG A 213 -3.49 16.41 8.92
C ARG A 213 -2.42 17.50 8.77
N GLY A 214 -2.59 18.65 9.43
CA GLY A 214 -1.64 19.78 9.40
C GLY A 214 -1.45 20.44 8.02
N LYS A 215 -2.38 20.23 7.08
CA LYS A 215 -2.35 20.88 5.76
C LYS A 215 -3.28 22.10 5.75
N LYS A 216 -3.09 23.00 4.78
CA LYS A 216 -4.06 24.07 4.49
C LYS A 216 -5.46 23.45 4.38
N VAL A 217 -6.39 24.05 5.11
CA VAL A 217 -7.81 23.75 5.05
C VAL A 217 -8.35 24.34 3.76
N ASP A 218 -8.94 23.51 2.91
CA ASP A 218 -9.53 23.96 1.65
C ASP A 218 -10.84 24.72 1.92
N LEU A 219 -11.26 25.58 0.99
CA LEU A 219 -12.45 26.44 1.15
C LEU A 219 -13.74 25.67 1.54
N HIS A 220 -13.85 24.41 1.13
CA HIS A 220 -15.00 23.52 1.34
C HIS A 220 -14.82 22.53 2.50
N GLU A 221 -13.70 22.62 3.23
CA GLU A 221 -13.42 21.86 4.45
C GLU A 221 -13.90 22.69 5.68
N ASN A 222 -15.21 22.91 5.79
CA ASN A 222 -15.89 23.55 6.93
C ASN A 222 -17.13 22.75 7.36
N LEU A 223 -17.62 22.95 8.58
CA LEU A 223 -18.70 22.15 9.15
C LEU A 223 -19.98 22.16 8.31
N ASP A 224 -20.44 23.34 7.88
CA ASP A 224 -21.70 23.49 7.13
C ASP A 224 -21.64 22.77 5.78
N ASP A 225 -20.54 22.98 5.04
CA ASP A 225 -20.35 22.36 3.74
C ASP A 225 -20.12 20.84 3.86
N LEU A 226 -19.43 20.38 4.91
CA LEU A 226 -19.27 18.95 5.18
C LEU A 226 -20.60 18.29 5.59
N ALA A 227 -21.44 18.97 6.37
CA ALA A 227 -22.77 18.51 6.73
C ALA A 227 -23.67 18.39 5.49
N GLN A 228 -23.67 19.42 4.63
CA GLN A 228 -24.39 19.40 3.35
C GLN A 228 -23.89 18.25 2.45
N ALA A 229 -22.57 18.07 2.32
CA ALA A 229 -21.98 17.00 1.52
C ALA A 229 -22.35 15.61 2.07
N ARG A 230 -22.30 15.41 3.39
CA ARG A 230 -22.68 14.15 4.04
C ARG A 230 -24.13 13.81 3.75
N LYS A 231 -25.04 14.78 3.93
CA LYS A 231 -26.47 14.63 3.63
C LYS A 231 -26.70 14.21 2.18
N MET A 232 -26.01 14.85 1.24
CA MET A 232 -26.11 14.51 -0.18
C MET A 232 -25.50 13.15 -0.51
N TYR A 233 -24.39 12.75 0.12
CA TYR A 233 -23.82 11.42 -0.06
C TYR A 233 -24.71 10.30 0.47
N LEU A 234 -25.39 10.51 1.60
CA LEU A 234 -26.41 9.57 2.12
C LEU A 234 -27.50 9.35 1.08
N LYS A 235 -28.12 10.43 0.59
CA LYS A 235 -29.15 10.37 -0.45
C LYS A 235 -28.63 9.75 -1.74
N THR A 236 -27.37 10.00 -2.11
CA THR A 236 -26.74 9.41 -3.30
C THR A 236 -26.54 7.90 -3.16
N ALA A 237 -26.14 7.43 -1.97
CA ALA A 237 -26.02 6.00 -1.69
C ALA A 237 -27.38 5.31 -1.69
N ASP A 238 -28.41 5.93 -1.09
CA ASP A 238 -29.78 5.43 -1.11
C ASP A 238 -30.34 5.40 -2.54
N ALA A 239 -30.12 6.45 -3.33
CA ALA A 239 -30.49 6.49 -4.74
C ALA A 239 -29.82 5.38 -5.55
N PHE A 240 -28.55 5.09 -5.28
CA PHE A 240 -27.82 4.01 -5.94
C PHE A 240 -28.40 2.64 -5.55
N ALA A 241 -28.74 2.45 -4.27
CA ALA A 241 -29.42 1.24 -3.79
C ALA A 241 -30.78 1.03 -4.46
N LEU A 242 -31.57 2.10 -4.60
CA LEU A 242 -32.87 2.07 -5.29
C LEU A 242 -32.74 1.82 -6.80
N TYR A 243 -31.64 2.25 -7.41
CA TYR A 243 -31.40 2.08 -8.84
C TYR A 243 -30.83 0.68 -9.19
N ARG A 244 -29.92 0.14 -8.37
CA ARG A 244 -29.31 -1.18 -8.57
C ARG A 244 -29.95 -2.24 -7.67
N SER A 245 -29.57 -2.23 -6.39
CA SER A 245 -30.02 -3.13 -5.32
C SER A 245 -29.43 -2.64 -4.00
N SER A 246 -30.11 -2.92 -2.88
CA SER A 246 -29.59 -2.62 -1.54
C SER A 246 -28.32 -3.41 -1.20
N HIS A 247 -28.10 -4.58 -1.80
CA HIS A 247 -26.94 -5.43 -1.49
C HIS A 247 -25.62 -4.90 -2.05
N VAL A 248 -25.66 -3.96 -3.00
CA VAL A 248 -24.47 -3.37 -3.63
C VAL A 248 -24.13 -1.98 -3.07
N ALA A 249 -24.90 -1.48 -2.11
CA ALA A 249 -24.69 -0.20 -1.45
C ALA A 249 -24.38 -0.43 0.04
N HIS A 250 -23.10 -0.32 0.40
CA HIS A 250 -22.64 -0.54 1.77
C HIS A 250 -22.36 0.78 2.46
N ARG A 251 -22.94 0.99 3.64
CA ARG A 251 -22.61 2.11 4.54
C ARG A 251 -21.77 1.60 5.69
N ILE A 252 -20.61 2.20 5.90
CA ILE A 252 -19.70 1.91 7.02
C ILE A 252 -19.68 3.15 7.91
N ALA A 253 -20.21 3.03 9.13
CA ALA A 253 -20.12 4.08 10.15
C ALA A 253 -18.69 4.12 10.71
N ALA A 254 -17.90 5.08 10.27
CA ALA A 254 -16.44 5.11 10.46
C ALA A 254 -15.95 6.18 11.44
N ASP A 255 -16.85 6.79 12.22
CA ASP A 255 -16.53 7.86 13.17
C ASP A 255 -15.42 7.46 14.14
N ASN A 256 -15.57 6.30 14.77
CA ASN A 256 -14.64 5.78 15.78
C ASN A 256 -13.73 4.68 15.23
N MET A 257 -13.73 4.48 13.91
CA MET A 257 -12.92 3.43 13.29
C MET A 257 -11.51 3.90 13.02
N THR A 258 -10.52 3.07 13.36
CA THR A 258 -9.20 3.18 12.76
C THR A 258 -9.28 2.85 11.26
N PRO A 259 -8.31 3.28 10.43
CA PRO A 259 -8.32 2.92 9.02
C PRO A 259 -8.22 1.42 8.77
N GLY A 260 -7.55 0.64 9.62
CA GLY A 260 -7.54 -0.82 9.59
C GLY A 260 -8.90 -1.44 9.90
N GLU A 261 -9.67 -0.86 10.81
CA GLU A 261 -11.07 -1.26 11.08
C GLU A 261 -11.98 -0.96 9.88
N ALA A 262 -11.84 0.23 9.29
CA ALA A 262 -12.55 0.58 8.06
C ALA A 262 -12.18 -0.35 6.89
N LEU A 263 -10.90 -0.76 6.78
CA LEU A 263 -10.44 -1.76 5.81
C LEU A 263 -11.04 -3.15 6.09
N ARG A 264 -11.11 -3.60 7.35
CA ARG A 264 -11.80 -4.85 7.73
C ARG A 264 -13.28 -4.82 7.35
N ALA A 265 -13.97 -3.72 7.65
CA ALA A 265 -15.37 -3.53 7.27
C ALA A 265 -15.56 -3.54 5.74
N ALA A 266 -14.66 -2.89 4.98
CA ALA A 266 -14.70 -2.89 3.53
C ALA A 266 -14.43 -4.28 2.92
N VAL A 267 -13.48 -5.05 3.45
CA VAL A 267 -13.24 -6.44 3.03
C VAL A 267 -14.48 -7.30 3.30
N LYS A 268 -15.09 -7.16 4.48
CA LYS A 268 -16.33 -7.88 4.84
C LYS A 268 -17.48 -7.54 3.89
N ALA A 269 -17.62 -6.27 3.50
CA ALA A 269 -18.62 -5.85 2.52
C ALA A 269 -18.38 -6.46 1.13
N LEU A 270 -17.13 -6.69 0.75
CA LEU A 270 -16.76 -7.25 -0.55
C LEU A 270 -16.69 -8.79 -0.58
N ALA A 271 -16.67 -9.47 0.57
CA ALA A 271 -16.57 -10.92 0.65
C ALA A 271 -17.64 -11.71 -0.14
N PRO A 272 -18.93 -11.29 -0.19
CA PRO A 272 -19.93 -12.00 -0.99
C PRO A 272 -19.60 -12.08 -2.49
N TYR A 273 -18.83 -11.11 -3.00
CA TYR A 273 -18.43 -11.04 -4.42
C TYR A 273 -17.20 -11.92 -4.72
N GLU A 274 -16.50 -12.41 -3.69
CA GLU A 274 -15.31 -13.26 -3.82
C GLU A 274 -15.61 -14.60 -4.50
N LEU A 275 -16.73 -15.26 -4.13
CA LEU A 275 -17.13 -16.55 -4.70
C LEU A 275 -17.42 -16.46 -6.20
N ALA A 276 -17.99 -15.35 -6.65
CA ALA A 276 -18.22 -15.09 -8.08
C ALA A 276 -16.90 -14.90 -8.83
N ILE A 277 -15.92 -14.27 -8.20
CA ILE A 277 -14.60 -14.00 -8.78
C ILE A 277 -13.71 -15.26 -8.81
N ARG A 278 -13.75 -16.10 -7.77
CA ARG A 278 -12.93 -17.32 -7.67
C ARG A 278 -13.38 -18.43 -8.61
N ARG A 279 -14.68 -18.51 -8.96
CA ARG A 279 -15.19 -19.47 -9.96
C ARG A 279 -14.57 -19.30 -11.35
N GLU A 280 -14.00 -18.14 -11.69
CA GLU A 280 -13.34 -17.88 -12.98
C GLU A 280 -11.84 -18.26 -13.04
N LYS A 281 -11.16 -18.56 -11.91
CA LYS A 281 -9.70 -18.76 -11.90
C LYS A 281 -9.25 -19.88 -10.94
N THR A 282 -9.14 -21.09 -11.45
CA THR A 282 -8.44 -22.20 -10.76
C THR A 282 -6.95 -22.20 -11.10
N GLU A 283 -6.16 -21.91 -10.08
CA GLU A 283 -4.78 -22.29 -9.76
C GLU A 283 -3.64 -22.27 -10.81
N LYS A 284 -2.52 -21.65 -10.40
CA LYS A 284 -1.19 -22.28 -10.38
C LYS A 284 -0.35 -21.65 -9.26
N LYS A 285 -0.05 -22.41 -8.20
CA LYS A 285 0.99 -22.06 -7.23
C LYS A 285 2.35 -22.47 -7.81
N LEU A 286 3.28 -21.52 -7.87
CA LEU A 286 4.71 -21.80 -7.98
C LEU A 286 5.38 -21.27 -6.71
N PRO A 287 6.42 -21.94 -6.18
CA PRO A 287 7.11 -21.49 -4.98
C PRO A 287 7.82 -20.16 -5.22
N LEU A 288 8.01 -19.44 -4.11
CA LEU A 288 8.69 -18.15 -4.05
C LEU A 288 10.17 -18.21 -4.36
N GLY A 289 10.69 -17.08 -4.82
CA GLY A 289 12.08 -16.92 -5.19
C GLY A 289 12.34 -17.15 -6.68
N THR A 290 13.48 -16.65 -7.14
CA THR A 290 14.00 -16.86 -8.49
C THR A 290 14.07 -18.36 -8.78
N THR A 291 13.10 -18.91 -9.53
CA THR A 291 13.21 -20.28 -10.03
C THR A 291 14.54 -20.42 -10.77
N LYS A 292 15.37 -21.40 -10.37
CA LYS A 292 16.70 -21.70 -10.96
C LYS A 292 16.69 -21.75 -12.50
N ALA A 293 15.54 -22.05 -13.11
CA ALA A 293 15.32 -22.07 -14.55
C ALA A 293 15.31 -20.68 -15.25
N GLN A 294 15.19 -19.57 -14.53
CA GLN A 294 15.05 -18.23 -15.13
C GLN A 294 16.35 -17.40 -15.18
N VAL A 295 17.46 -17.92 -14.67
CA VAL A 295 18.77 -17.22 -14.60
C VAL A 295 19.85 -17.97 -15.41
N SER A 296 19.46 -18.72 -16.45
CA SER A 296 20.43 -19.26 -17.41
C SER A 296 20.94 -18.16 -18.35
N GLY A 297 22.22 -18.22 -18.72
CA GLY A 297 22.90 -17.15 -19.46
C GLY A 297 22.19 -16.72 -20.75
N VAL A 298 21.55 -17.66 -21.48
CA VAL A 298 20.83 -17.38 -22.73
C VAL A 298 19.53 -16.59 -22.49
N ALA A 299 18.82 -16.84 -21.39
CA ALA A 299 17.61 -16.11 -21.03
C ALA A 299 17.91 -14.66 -20.60
N VAL A 300 19.09 -14.43 -19.99
CA VAL A 300 19.51 -13.09 -19.56
C VAL A 300 19.91 -12.21 -20.75
N TRP A 301 20.62 -12.75 -21.75
CA TRP A 301 20.96 -12.01 -22.97
C TRP A 301 19.73 -11.57 -23.77
N ARG A 302 18.72 -12.44 -23.91
CA ARG A 302 17.43 -12.05 -24.55
C ARG A 302 16.70 -10.93 -23.79
N ARG A 303 16.89 -10.82 -22.48
CA ARG A 303 16.27 -9.76 -21.65
C ARG A 303 17.01 -8.43 -21.76
N LEU A 304 18.35 -8.45 -21.82
CA LEU A 304 19.16 -7.25 -22.06
C LEU A 304 18.92 -6.63 -23.44
N LEU A 305 18.67 -7.48 -24.44
CA LEU A 305 18.31 -7.07 -25.81
C LEU A 305 16.81 -6.76 -25.99
N ASN A 306 16.00 -6.86 -24.94
CA ASN A 306 14.59 -6.51 -25.01
C ASN A 306 14.46 -4.99 -25.23
N PRO A 307 13.85 -4.51 -26.33
CA PRO A 307 13.75 -3.08 -26.61
C PRO A 307 13.08 -2.29 -25.48
N ARG A 308 12.16 -2.90 -24.73
CA ARG A 308 11.53 -2.28 -23.56
C ARG A 308 12.52 -2.05 -22.41
N TYR A 309 13.44 -2.98 -22.21
CA TYR A 309 14.50 -2.83 -21.23
C TYR A 309 15.57 -1.85 -21.74
N SER A 310 16.11 -2.05 -22.95
CA SER A 310 17.24 -1.24 -23.46
C SER A 310 16.85 0.21 -23.76
N PHE A 311 15.75 0.44 -24.49
CA PHE A 311 15.31 1.79 -24.83
C PHE A 311 14.30 2.36 -23.83
N GLY A 312 13.38 1.55 -23.33
CA GLY A 312 12.35 2.01 -22.40
C GLY A 312 12.90 2.32 -21.01
N TYR A 313 13.69 1.41 -20.44
CA TYR A 313 14.27 1.57 -19.11
C TYR A 313 15.69 2.17 -19.13
N LEU A 314 16.65 1.47 -19.74
CA LEU A 314 18.07 1.79 -19.61
C LEU A 314 18.40 3.16 -20.20
N ALA A 315 17.90 3.50 -21.39
CA ALA A 315 18.08 4.84 -21.95
C ALA A 315 17.35 5.93 -21.14
N GLY A 316 16.09 5.68 -20.75
CA GLY A 316 15.28 6.63 -19.97
C GLY A 316 15.81 6.90 -18.55
N HIS A 317 16.58 5.96 -17.99
CA HIS A 317 17.13 6.03 -16.63
C HIS A 317 18.66 6.04 -16.59
N TRP A 318 19.34 6.20 -17.73
CA TRP A 318 20.80 6.10 -17.84
C TRP A 318 21.50 7.01 -16.83
N PHE A 319 21.23 8.32 -16.90
CA PHE A 319 21.78 9.33 -16.00
C PHE A 319 21.23 9.28 -14.57
N ARG A 320 20.22 8.45 -14.31
CA ARG A 320 19.69 8.19 -12.96
C ARG A 320 20.33 6.98 -12.28
N GLY A 321 21.42 6.47 -12.85
CA GLY A 321 22.22 5.38 -12.28
C GLY A 321 22.01 4.01 -12.93
N ALA A 322 21.11 3.89 -13.92
CA ALA A 322 20.89 2.62 -14.63
C ALA A 322 22.13 2.18 -15.44
N TRP A 323 23.02 3.11 -15.79
CA TRP A 323 24.31 2.83 -16.44
C TRP A 323 25.19 1.84 -15.66
N ARG A 324 24.97 1.68 -14.35
CA ARG A 324 25.72 0.75 -13.50
C ARG A 324 25.32 -0.70 -13.71
N GLU A 325 24.09 -0.98 -14.12
CA GLU A 325 23.57 -2.36 -14.19
C GLU A 325 24.30 -3.25 -15.21
N PRO A 326 24.70 -2.76 -16.41
CA PRO A 326 25.58 -3.50 -17.30
C PRO A 326 26.90 -3.94 -16.65
N THR A 327 27.43 -3.18 -15.68
CA THR A 327 28.69 -3.52 -15.00
C THR A 327 28.56 -4.74 -14.08
N PHE A 328 27.34 -5.08 -13.65
CA PHE A 328 27.10 -6.19 -12.72
C PHE A 328 27.43 -7.55 -13.36
N PHE A 329 27.40 -7.65 -14.69
CA PHE A 329 27.77 -8.87 -15.41
C PHE A 329 29.24 -9.23 -15.25
N PHE A 330 30.07 -8.22 -14.99
CA PHE A 330 31.52 -8.30 -14.92
C PHE A 330 32.06 -8.17 -13.49
N SER A 331 31.20 -7.97 -12.50
CA SER A 331 31.60 -7.85 -11.09
C SER A 331 31.45 -9.18 -10.34
N GLY A 332 32.30 -9.40 -9.33
CA GLY A 332 32.24 -10.61 -8.48
C GLY A 332 30.95 -10.64 -7.68
N LEU A 333 30.53 -9.49 -7.14
CA LEU A 333 29.25 -9.35 -6.43
C LEU A 333 28.05 -9.50 -7.36
N GLY A 334 28.13 -9.04 -8.61
CA GLY A 334 27.04 -9.28 -9.58
C GLY A 334 26.94 -10.75 -10.01
N SER A 335 28.06 -11.48 -10.02
CA SER A 335 28.04 -12.95 -10.15
C SER A 335 27.35 -13.61 -8.95
N LEU A 336 27.68 -13.19 -7.73
CA LEU A 336 27.04 -13.66 -6.50
C LEU A 336 25.52 -13.40 -6.52
N LEU A 337 25.08 -12.20 -6.93
CA LEU A 337 23.66 -11.84 -7.05
C LEU A 337 22.93 -12.74 -8.03
N ARG A 338 23.55 -13.08 -9.17
CA ARG A 338 22.92 -14.00 -10.15
C ARG A 338 22.82 -15.43 -9.63
N ARG A 339 23.80 -15.88 -8.84
CA ARG A 339 23.84 -17.25 -8.32
C ARG A 339 22.89 -17.44 -7.14
N GLU A 340 22.86 -16.50 -6.21
CA GLU A 340 22.19 -16.65 -4.91
C GLU A 340 21.01 -15.70 -4.71
N GLY A 341 20.81 -14.72 -5.60
CA GLY A 341 19.86 -13.63 -5.38
C GLY A 341 20.28 -12.75 -4.20
N TYR A 342 19.31 -12.13 -3.54
CA TYR A 342 19.51 -11.38 -2.29
C TYR A 342 19.60 -12.34 -1.08
N SER A 343 20.60 -13.23 -1.10
CA SER A 343 20.89 -14.16 0.00
C SER A 343 21.51 -13.44 1.21
N ALA A 344 21.58 -14.11 2.36
CA ALA A 344 22.28 -13.57 3.54
C ALA A 344 23.74 -13.18 3.25
N ASN A 345 24.43 -13.92 2.37
CA ASN A 345 25.80 -13.60 1.93
C ASN A 345 25.86 -12.32 1.09
N MET A 346 24.88 -12.13 0.18
CA MET A 346 24.75 -10.88 -0.57
C MET A 346 24.49 -9.70 0.37
N MET A 347 23.59 -9.88 1.34
CA MET A 347 23.29 -8.84 2.33
C MET A 347 24.50 -8.49 3.19
N ARG A 348 25.29 -9.48 3.63
CA ARG A 348 26.58 -9.27 4.31
C ARG A 348 27.52 -8.41 3.46
N ALA A 349 27.71 -8.73 2.18
CA ALA A 349 28.57 -7.93 1.31
C ALA A 349 28.10 -6.47 1.17
N ILE A 350 26.78 -6.26 1.11
CA ILE A 350 26.18 -4.91 1.07
C ILE A 350 26.40 -4.15 2.38
N TYR A 351 26.32 -4.83 3.53
CA TYR A 351 26.51 -4.22 4.85
C TYR A 351 27.96 -3.94 5.19
N ASP A 352 28.87 -4.88 4.92
CA ASP A 352 30.29 -4.72 5.28
C ASP A 352 30.97 -3.63 4.44
N GLN A 353 30.51 -3.44 3.19
CA GLN A 353 31.11 -2.55 2.18
C GLN A 353 32.65 -2.56 2.19
N ASP A 354 33.27 -3.73 2.36
CA ASP A 354 34.72 -3.80 2.56
C ASP A 354 35.50 -3.30 1.34
N ILE A 355 35.91 -2.03 1.41
CA ILE A 355 36.58 -1.30 0.33
C ILE A 355 37.92 -1.96 0.00
N LYS A 356 38.59 -2.60 0.97
CA LYS A 356 39.89 -3.25 0.76
C LYS A 356 39.73 -4.59 0.04
N ARG A 357 38.63 -5.30 0.28
CA ARG A 357 38.32 -6.59 -0.35
C ARG A 357 37.76 -6.47 -1.77
N HIS A 358 37.07 -5.38 -2.09
CA HIS A 358 36.32 -5.24 -3.33
C HIS A 358 37.00 -4.39 -4.40
N GLY A 359 37.07 -4.94 -5.63
CA GLY A 359 37.57 -4.24 -6.82
C GLY A 359 36.63 -3.13 -7.31
N PHE A 360 37.07 -2.36 -8.32
CA PHE A 360 36.32 -1.19 -8.82
C PHE A 360 34.87 -1.51 -9.22
N LEU A 361 34.64 -2.60 -9.98
CA LEU A 361 33.31 -2.98 -10.44
C LEU A 361 32.38 -3.43 -9.30
N ASP A 362 32.94 -4.08 -8.27
CA ASP A 362 32.19 -4.42 -7.05
C ASP A 362 31.80 -3.16 -6.28
N ARG A 363 32.66 -2.13 -6.26
CA ARG A 363 32.31 -0.83 -5.65
C ARG A 363 31.21 -0.12 -6.44
N VAL A 364 31.19 -0.21 -7.77
CA VAL A 364 30.08 0.32 -8.59
C VAL A 364 28.78 -0.41 -8.26
N PHE A 365 28.85 -1.73 -8.08
CA PHE A 365 27.72 -2.54 -7.62
C PHE A 365 27.21 -2.11 -6.24
N LEU A 366 28.09 -1.99 -5.24
CA LEU A 366 27.71 -1.58 -3.87
C LEU A 366 27.12 -0.17 -3.81
N ASN A 367 27.60 0.74 -4.66
CA ASN A 367 27.08 2.10 -4.73
C ASN A 367 25.73 2.22 -5.47
N TYR A 368 25.21 1.14 -6.06
CA TYR A 368 23.89 1.14 -6.69
C TYR A 368 22.81 1.56 -5.69
N SER A 369 21.84 2.36 -6.14
CA SER A 369 20.89 3.06 -5.25
C SER A 369 20.12 2.13 -4.31
N LEU A 370 19.78 0.93 -4.78
CA LEU A 370 19.13 -0.09 -3.96
C LEU A 370 20.06 -0.64 -2.88
N HIS A 371 21.30 -1.01 -3.23
CA HIS A 371 22.28 -1.54 -2.27
C HIS A 371 22.68 -0.49 -1.24
N ARG A 372 22.83 0.76 -1.67
CA ARG A 372 23.04 1.88 -0.76
C ARG A 372 21.86 2.10 0.17
N ALA A 373 20.62 2.02 -0.32
CA ALA A 373 19.44 2.10 0.55
C ALA A 373 19.41 0.99 1.61
N VAL A 374 19.79 -0.23 1.22
CA VAL A 374 19.90 -1.37 2.15
C VAL A 374 21.00 -1.15 3.18
N HIS A 375 22.16 -0.66 2.78
CA HIS A 375 23.24 -0.31 3.69
C HIS A 375 22.82 0.79 4.67
N ASP A 376 22.28 1.90 4.17
CA ASP A 376 21.88 3.05 4.99
C ASP A 376 20.75 2.69 5.97
N ARG A 377 19.88 1.73 5.59
CA ARG A 377 18.84 1.18 6.47
C ARG A 377 19.43 0.55 7.72
N LEU A 378 20.60 -0.09 7.64
CA LEU A 378 21.22 -0.75 8.80
C LEU A 378 21.48 0.25 9.92
N HIS A 379 21.95 1.46 9.62
CA HIS A 379 22.19 2.51 10.63
C HIS A 379 20.90 2.97 11.33
N ILE A 380 19.81 3.09 10.57
CA ILE A 380 18.50 3.44 11.13
C ILE A 380 18.01 2.32 12.05
N LEU A 381 18.16 1.06 11.64
CA LEU A 381 17.75 -0.10 12.44
C LEU A 381 18.55 -0.18 13.73
N THR A 382 19.88 -0.14 13.67
CA THR A 382 20.72 -0.31 14.87
C THR A 382 20.46 0.79 15.88
N GLY A 383 20.34 2.05 15.46
CA GLY A 383 20.01 3.15 16.36
C GLY A 383 18.64 3.01 17.02
N ASN A 384 17.61 2.65 16.25
CA ASN A 384 16.26 2.48 16.78
C ASN A 384 16.14 1.25 17.70
N ILE A 385 16.78 0.13 17.35
CA ILE A 385 16.80 -1.11 18.15
C ILE A 385 17.58 -0.89 19.45
N GLU A 386 18.73 -0.23 19.41
CA GLU A 386 19.52 0.08 20.61
C GLU A 386 18.71 0.92 21.61
N ALA A 387 18.04 1.97 21.12
CA ALA A 387 17.21 2.84 21.94
C ALA A 387 16.05 2.08 22.59
N GLU A 388 15.39 1.21 21.83
CA GLU A 388 14.24 0.45 22.31
C GLU A 388 14.63 -0.65 23.31
N LEU A 389 15.73 -1.37 23.04
CA LEU A 389 16.29 -2.32 24.00
C LEU A 389 16.73 -1.61 25.29
N GLY A 390 17.40 -0.47 25.18
CA GLY A 390 17.82 0.33 26.33
C GLY A 390 16.64 0.77 27.20
N LYS A 391 15.57 1.29 26.58
CA LYS A 391 14.33 1.67 27.28
C LYS A 391 13.74 0.50 28.06
N ARG A 392 13.62 -0.67 27.44
CA ARG A 392 13.01 -1.86 28.05
C ARG A 392 13.87 -2.49 29.13
N LEU A 393 15.20 -2.45 28.98
CA LEU A 393 16.12 -2.93 30.02
C LEU A 393 16.01 -2.11 31.30
N ALA A 394 15.74 -0.81 31.20
CA ALA A 394 15.54 0.05 32.36
C ALA A 394 14.33 -0.36 33.20
N GLU A 395 13.39 -1.14 32.65
CA GLU A 395 12.24 -1.69 33.36
C GLU A 395 12.59 -2.94 34.19
N GLY A 396 13.84 -3.45 34.10
CA GLY A 396 14.37 -4.50 34.97
C GLY A 396 13.85 -5.92 34.72
N ARG A 397 13.11 -6.14 33.61
CA ARG A 397 12.53 -7.45 33.24
C ARG A 397 13.40 -8.24 32.27
N MET A 398 13.12 -9.54 32.16
CA MET A 398 13.71 -10.38 31.11
C MET A 398 13.08 -10.02 29.76
N LEU A 399 13.92 -9.78 28.74
CA LEU A 399 13.50 -9.38 27.40
C LEU A 399 13.56 -10.54 26.43
N GLY A 400 12.41 -10.89 25.83
CA GLY A 400 12.30 -11.80 24.71
C GLY A 400 12.41 -11.06 23.38
N ILE A 401 13.38 -11.43 22.55
CA ILE A 401 13.62 -10.86 21.23
C ILE A 401 13.42 -11.94 20.17
N PHE A 402 12.65 -11.65 19.13
CA PHE A 402 12.47 -12.52 17.98
C PHE A 402 12.93 -11.82 16.70
N THR A 403 13.68 -12.50 15.84
CA THR A 403 14.07 -11.98 14.51
C THR A 403 13.89 -13.04 13.44
N ALA A 404 13.13 -12.70 12.39
CA ALA A 404 12.80 -13.59 11.29
C ALA A 404 12.44 -12.80 10.02
N PRO A 405 13.15 -12.97 8.88
CA PRO A 405 14.36 -13.76 8.75
C PRO A 405 15.51 -13.09 9.51
N SER A 406 16.39 -13.88 10.11
CA SER A 406 17.51 -13.35 10.87
C SER A 406 18.66 -12.89 9.96
N GLY A 407 18.90 -13.55 8.83
CA GLY A 407 20.18 -13.44 8.13
C GLY A 407 21.34 -13.57 9.12
N TYR A 408 22.32 -12.67 9.04
CA TYR A 408 23.38 -12.55 10.05
C TYR A 408 23.06 -11.61 11.23
N ALA A 409 21.82 -11.11 11.32
CA ALA A 409 21.29 -10.25 12.38
C ALA A 409 22.22 -9.08 12.77
N TYR A 410 22.82 -8.40 11.78
CA TYR A 410 23.69 -7.23 11.98
C TYR A 410 22.97 -6.10 12.71
N ASP A 411 21.69 -5.93 12.38
CA ASP A 411 20.76 -4.99 12.99
C ASP A 411 20.54 -5.23 14.48
N LEU A 412 20.78 -6.44 14.97
CA LEU A 412 20.61 -6.82 16.37
C LEU A 412 21.94 -7.04 17.11
N PHE A 413 22.91 -7.74 16.53
CA PHE A 413 24.17 -8.01 17.22
C PHE A 413 25.04 -6.75 17.41
N GLN A 414 24.96 -5.76 16.51
CA GLN A 414 25.64 -4.48 16.71
C GLN A 414 25.13 -3.73 17.95
N PRO A 415 23.81 -3.47 18.10
CA PRO A 415 23.32 -2.81 19.31
C PRO A 415 23.50 -3.66 20.56
N LEU A 416 23.40 -5.00 20.48
CA LEU A 416 23.68 -5.87 21.62
C LEU A 416 25.15 -5.78 22.07
N LYS A 417 26.11 -5.71 21.15
CA LYS A 417 27.53 -5.47 21.48
C LYS A 417 27.73 -4.11 22.14
N SER A 418 27.07 -3.07 21.64
CA SER A 418 27.09 -1.73 22.24
C SER A 418 26.55 -1.72 23.67
N ILE A 419 25.43 -2.41 23.91
CA ILE A 419 24.84 -2.56 25.25
C ILE A 419 25.75 -3.37 26.16
N ALA A 420 26.29 -4.50 25.70
CA ALA A 420 27.20 -5.36 26.47
C ALA A 420 28.44 -4.61 26.92
N ALA A 421 29.00 -3.74 26.06
CA ALA A 421 30.17 -2.93 26.40
C ALA A 421 29.89 -1.93 27.55
N ARG A 422 28.64 -1.45 27.69
CA ARG A 422 28.24 -0.50 28.74
C ARG A 422 27.69 -1.19 29.99
N SER A 423 26.99 -2.30 29.83
CA SER A 423 26.35 -3.06 30.91
C SER A 423 26.33 -4.55 30.58
N PRO A 424 27.41 -5.30 30.85
CA PRO A 424 27.49 -6.73 30.56
C PRO A 424 26.38 -7.54 31.25
N ALA A 425 26.01 -7.15 32.47
CA ALA A 425 24.95 -7.83 33.24
C ALA A 425 23.58 -7.74 32.56
N ALA A 426 23.32 -6.70 31.76
CA ALA A 426 22.06 -6.54 31.04
C ALA A 426 21.87 -7.58 29.92
N ILE A 427 22.93 -8.21 29.42
CA ILE A 427 22.81 -9.26 28.41
C ILE A 427 22.21 -10.54 29.00
N ASN A 428 22.48 -10.82 30.28
CA ASN A 428 21.96 -12.00 30.97
C ASN A 428 20.44 -11.99 31.15
N THR A 429 19.81 -10.82 31.02
CA THR A 429 18.36 -10.63 31.09
C THR A 429 17.72 -10.66 29.70
N MET A 430 18.43 -11.02 28.64
CA MET A 430 17.88 -11.12 27.29
C MET A 430 17.86 -12.56 26.78
N HIS A 431 16.82 -12.89 26.01
CA HIS A 431 16.69 -14.13 25.26
C HIS A 431 16.38 -13.82 23.80
N LEU A 432 17.24 -14.28 22.89
CA LEU A 432 17.10 -14.09 21.45
C LEU A 432 16.71 -15.40 20.76
N VAL A 433 15.58 -15.37 20.07
CA VAL A 433 15.17 -16.40 19.11
C VAL A 433 15.36 -15.86 17.69
N ALA A 434 16.23 -16.50 16.93
CA ALA A 434 16.49 -16.18 15.53
C ALA A 434 15.99 -17.29 14.61
N ALA A 435 15.39 -16.94 13.48
CA ALA A 435 14.90 -17.91 12.50
C ALA A 435 15.28 -17.53 11.07
N ASP A 436 15.72 -18.52 10.30
CA ASP A 436 16.03 -18.38 8.87
C ASP A 436 15.92 -19.75 8.18
N LEU A 437 15.86 -19.76 6.84
CA LEU A 437 15.95 -20.99 6.06
C LEU A 437 17.35 -21.62 6.14
N ASP A 438 18.38 -20.77 6.27
CA ASP A 438 19.80 -21.16 6.35
C ASP A 438 20.19 -22.29 5.38
N PRO A 439 20.01 -22.09 4.05
CA PRO A 439 20.24 -23.15 3.07
C PRO A 439 21.71 -23.59 2.98
N TYR A 440 22.65 -22.78 3.49
CA TYR A 440 24.09 -23.05 3.47
C TYR A 440 24.66 -23.45 4.85
N GLU A 441 23.81 -23.57 5.87
CA GLU A 441 24.15 -24.04 7.23
C GLU A 441 25.27 -23.25 7.91
N ASN A 442 25.36 -21.96 7.61
CA ASN A 442 26.36 -21.06 8.14
C ASN A 442 25.77 -20.07 9.15
N LEU A 443 24.50 -19.67 8.99
CA LEU A 443 23.87 -18.70 9.89
C LEU A 443 23.76 -19.23 11.31
N ALA A 444 23.25 -20.45 11.48
CA ALA A 444 23.06 -21.05 12.81
C ALA A 444 24.36 -21.07 13.62
N ARG A 445 25.47 -21.45 12.97
CA ARG A 445 26.79 -21.58 13.59
C ARG A 445 27.36 -20.22 13.98
N GLU A 446 27.34 -19.27 13.06
CA GLU A 446 27.92 -17.94 13.27
C GLU A 446 27.14 -17.16 14.34
N LEU A 447 25.81 -17.16 14.28
CA LEU A 447 24.97 -16.47 15.26
C LEU A 447 25.08 -17.10 16.66
N ALA A 448 25.16 -18.44 16.75
CA ALA A 448 25.40 -19.10 18.02
C ALA A 448 26.77 -18.75 18.61
N SER A 449 27.79 -18.56 17.77
CA SER A 449 29.10 -18.11 18.21
C SER A 449 29.07 -16.67 18.73
N GLU A 450 28.43 -15.77 17.99
CA GLU A 450 28.25 -14.36 18.40
C GLU A 450 27.46 -14.25 19.71
N ALA A 451 26.39 -15.02 19.87
CA ALA A 451 25.60 -15.05 21.11
C ALA A 451 26.42 -15.58 22.30
N ARG A 452 27.19 -16.65 22.13
CA ARG A 452 28.08 -17.19 23.17
C ARG A 452 29.12 -16.15 23.61
N ASN A 453 29.71 -15.43 22.66
CA ASN A 453 30.70 -14.38 22.97
C ASN A 453 30.12 -13.24 23.81
N LEU A 454 28.81 -13.00 23.72
CA LEU A 454 28.11 -12.00 24.52
C LEU A 454 27.53 -12.55 25.84
N GLY A 455 27.51 -13.87 26.05
CA GLY A 455 26.77 -14.49 27.15
C GLY A 455 25.24 -14.43 26.98
N LEU A 456 24.75 -14.22 25.75
CA LEU A 456 23.33 -14.09 25.43
C LEU A 456 22.64 -15.46 25.39
N ARG A 457 21.46 -15.59 26.01
CA ARG A 457 20.60 -16.77 25.82
C ARG A 457 20.08 -16.76 24.40
N PHE A 458 20.32 -17.83 23.65
CA PHE A 458 20.08 -17.84 22.21
C PHE A 458 19.52 -19.18 21.72
N ALA A 459 18.53 -19.09 20.85
CA ALA A 459 18.00 -20.21 20.09
C ALA A 459 17.96 -19.87 18.60
N PHE A 460 18.52 -20.74 17.76
CA PHE A 460 18.37 -20.65 16.31
C PHE A 460 17.40 -21.72 15.83
N LEU A 461 16.38 -21.30 15.08
CA LEU A 461 15.33 -22.16 14.57
C LEU A 461 15.34 -22.13 13.04
N ARG A 462 15.88 -23.20 12.43
CA ARG A 462 15.92 -23.34 10.97
C ARG A 462 14.56 -23.76 10.43
N GLY A 463 13.97 -22.96 9.53
CA GLY A 463 12.69 -23.29 8.90
C GLY A 463 12.03 -22.12 8.17
N ASP A 464 10.94 -22.43 7.47
CA ASP A 464 10.12 -21.44 6.76
C ASP A 464 9.18 -20.73 7.76
N ILE A 465 9.24 -19.40 7.79
CA ILE A 465 8.44 -18.58 8.72
C ILE A 465 6.93 -18.57 8.38
N THR A 466 6.58 -19.11 7.21
CA THR A 466 5.19 -19.24 6.73
C THR A 466 4.58 -20.60 7.03
N ASP A 467 5.38 -21.56 7.51
CA ASP A 467 4.92 -22.86 7.96
C ASP A 467 4.30 -22.78 9.36
N ASP A 468 3.11 -23.38 9.54
CA ASP A 468 2.37 -23.31 10.79
C ASP A 468 3.07 -24.09 11.92
N GLY A 469 3.67 -25.26 11.63
CA GLY A 469 4.44 -26.01 12.63
C GLY A 469 5.69 -25.26 13.08
N MET A 470 6.32 -24.52 12.18
CA MET A 470 7.42 -23.63 12.52
C MET A 470 6.97 -22.46 13.40
N ARG A 471 5.81 -21.87 13.10
CA ARG A 471 5.19 -20.81 13.91
C ARG A 471 4.80 -21.26 15.30
N ASP A 472 4.37 -22.50 15.48
CA ASP A 472 4.11 -23.08 16.79
C ASP A 472 5.39 -23.17 17.62
N ARG A 473 6.51 -23.55 16.99
CA ARG A 473 7.82 -23.56 17.66
C ARG A 473 8.28 -22.15 18.05
N PHE A 474 8.03 -21.16 17.20
CA PHE A 474 8.29 -19.76 17.56
C PHE A 474 7.42 -19.31 18.74
N ALA A 475 6.15 -19.71 18.79
CA ALA A 475 5.24 -19.29 19.86
C ALA A 475 5.67 -19.81 21.25
N GLN A 476 6.38 -20.94 21.33
CA GLN A 476 6.85 -21.53 22.59
C GLN A 476 7.79 -20.63 23.41
N ALA A 477 8.49 -19.69 22.77
CA ALA A 477 9.38 -18.75 23.44
C ALA A 477 8.77 -17.35 23.63
N GLY A 478 7.53 -17.14 23.17
CA GLY A 478 6.79 -15.90 23.37
C GLY A 478 6.08 -15.82 24.73
N PRO A 479 5.40 -14.70 25.04
CA PRO A 479 5.27 -13.52 24.19
C PRO A 479 6.55 -12.67 24.14
N TYR A 480 6.84 -12.08 22.98
CA TYR A 480 8.05 -11.30 22.74
C TYR A 480 7.89 -9.82 23.10
N ASP A 481 8.98 -9.20 23.55
CA ASP A 481 9.07 -7.75 23.79
C ASP A 481 9.43 -6.99 22.52
N VAL A 482 10.34 -7.56 21.71
CA VAL A 482 10.82 -6.95 20.46
C VAL A 482 10.80 -7.99 19.36
N VAL A 483 10.14 -7.67 18.24
CA VAL A 483 10.08 -8.53 17.05
C VAL A 483 10.65 -7.80 15.84
N LEU A 484 11.59 -8.41 15.13
CA LEU A 484 12.19 -7.88 13.91
C LEU A 484 11.70 -8.70 12.71
N PHE A 485 11.01 -8.03 11.79
CA PHE A 485 10.64 -8.55 10.48
C PHE A 485 11.20 -7.62 9.39
N VAL A 486 12.48 -7.77 9.11
CA VAL A 486 13.27 -6.85 8.27
C VAL A 486 13.81 -7.57 7.04
N GLY A 487 13.70 -6.93 5.89
CA GLY A 487 14.30 -7.37 4.63
C GLY A 487 13.48 -8.39 3.84
N LEU A 488 12.38 -8.92 4.40
CA LEU A 488 11.52 -9.90 3.71
C LEU A 488 10.18 -9.34 3.22
N SER A 489 9.75 -8.18 3.71
CA SER A 489 8.44 -7.58 3.37
C SER A 489 8.20 -7.44 1.87
N ALA A 490 9.25 -7.11 1.10
CA ALA A 490 9.18 -6.96 -0.35
C ALA A 490 9.19 -8.30 -1.12
N TRP A 491 9.62 -9.39 -0.49
CA TRP A 491 9.77 -10.70 -1.13
C TRP A 491 8.66 -11.68 -0.74
N LEU A 492 8.05 -11.47 0.42
CA LEU A 492 6.95 -12.28 0.90
C LEU A 492 5.66 -11.90 0.15
N PRO A 493 4.89 -12.87 -0.38
CA PRO A 493 3.54 -12.66 -0.86
C PRO A 493 2.68 -11.97 0.18
N LYS A 494 1.79 -11.10 -0.29
CA LYS A 494 0.87 -10.36 0.57
C LYS A 494 0.03 -11.26 1.49
N PRO A 495 -0.50 -12.43 1.06
CA PRO A 495 -1.21 -13.34 1.96
C PRO A 495 -0.35 -13.79 3.15
N GLN A 496 0.90 -14.17 2.87
CA GLN A 496 1.83 -14.66 3.88
C GLN A 496 2.32 -13.52 4.78
N LEU A 497 2.51 -12.31 4.24
CA LEU A 497 2.81 -11.10 4.99
C LEU A 497 1.72 -10.77 6.01
N LEU A 498 0.44 -10.69 5.58
CA LEU A 498 -0.66 -10.40 6.50
C LEU A 498 -0.84 -11.51 7.54
N SER A 499 -0.70 -12.77 7.12
CA SER A 499 -0.72 -13.92 8.04
C SER A 499 0.40 -13.83 9.08
N HIS A 500 1.62 -13.45 8.67
CA HIS A 500 2.74 -13.30 9.58
C HIS A 500 2.54 -12.13 10.54
N PHE A 501 2.03 -10.98 10.07
CA PHE A 501 1.68 -9.86 10.96
C PHE A 501 0.65 -10.24 12.01
N ARG A 502 -0.40 -10.98 11.65
CA ARG A 502 -1.38 -11.50 12.62
C ARG A 502 -0.74 -12.45 13.63
N TRP A 503 0.13 -13.35 13.17
CA TRP A 503 0.87 -14.23 14.06
C TRP A 503 1.76 -13.45 15.03
N ILE A 504 2.51 -12.44 14.55
CA ILE A 504 3.31 -11.57 15.41
C ILE A 504 2.39 -10.89 16.42
N ARG A 505 1.25 -10.35 15.99
CA ARG A 505 0.31 -9.66 16.88
C ARG A 505 -0.19 -10.54 18.02
N GLN A 506 -0.34 -11.85 17.79
CA GLN A 506 -0.75 -12.81 18.81
C GLN A 506 0.40 -13.21 19.75
N ASN A 507 1.64 -13.11 19.30
CA ASN A 507 2.84 -13.57 20.01
C ASN A 507 3.73 -12.44 20.53
N ILE A 508 3.33 -11.20 20.33
CA ILE A 508 4.00 -10.02 20.88
C ILE A 508 3.23 -9.54 22.10
N ARG A 509 3.94 -9.06 23.11
CA ARG A 509 3.32 -8.44 24.29
C ARG A 509 2.54 -7.19 23.88
N ARG A 510 1.55 -6.80 24.70
CA ARG A 510 0.74 -5.58 24.49
C ARG A 510 1.60 -4.31 24.41
N ASP A 511 2.62 -4.24 25.25
CA ASP A 511 3.60 -3.17 25.31
C ASP A 511 4.84 -3.48 24.46
N GLY A 512 4.82 -4.54 23.65
CA GLY A 512 5.92 -4.94 22.76
C GLY A 512 6.02 -4.05 21.52
N ILE A 513 7.04 -4.29 20.70
CA ILE A 513 7.27 -3.51 19.48
C ILE A 513 7.67 -4.39 18.30
N LEU A 514 7.00 -4.17 17.17
CA LEU A 514 7.37 -4.76 15.89
C LEU A 514 8.22 -3.74 15.11
N VAL A 515 9.46 -4.12 14.82
CA VAL A 515 10.35 -3.41 13.90
C VAL A 515 10.28 -4.09 12.55
N SER A 516 9.88 -3.34 11.52
CA SER A 516 9.82 -3.85 10.15
C SER A 516 10.29 -2.79 9.17
N ASP A 517 10.50 -3.18 7.92
CA ASP A 517 10.81 -2.25 6.84
C ASP A 517 9.94 -2.47 5.61
N CYS A 518 9.84 -1.46 4.76
CA CYS A 518 9.21 -1.59 3.45
C CYS A 518 9.97 -0.82 2.39
N PHE A 519 9.83 -1.26 1.13
CA PHE A 519 10.44 -0.61 -0.01
C PHE A 519 9.40 0.12 -0.84
N THR A 520 9.62 1.41 -1.07
CA THR A 520 8.87 2.18 -2.07
C THR A 520 9.47 1.89 -3.44
N PRO A 521 8.63 1.64 -4.47
CA PRO A 521 9.16 1.32 -5.78
C PRO A 521 9.88 2.52 -6.41
N ALA A 522 11.02 2.27 -7.05
CA ALA A 522 11.74 3.28 -7.83
C ALA A 522 12.25 2.70 -9.16
N SER A 523 13.17 3.38 -9.85
CA SER A 523 13.68 2.94 -11.16
C SER A 523 14.25 1.53 -11.14
N TYR A 524 14.95 1.14 -10.06
CA TYR A 524 15.51 -0.21 -9.90
C TYR A 524 14.44 -1.32 -9.93
N ALA A 525 13.21 -1.02 -9.48
CA ALA A 525 12.12 -1.99 -9.47
C ALA A 525 11.73 -2.40 -10.89
N ILE A 526 11.80 -1.46 -11.85
CA ILE A 526 11.53 -1.72 -13.28
C ILE A 526 12.59 -2.68 -13.84
N SER A 527 13.87 -2.45 -13.49
CA SER A 527 14.95 -3.38 -13.85
C SER A 527 14.70 -4.77 -13.26
N GLY A 528 14.43 -4.86 -11.95
CA GLY A 528 14.12 -6.12 -11.28
C GLY A 528 12.98 -6.88 -11.96
N TRP A 529 11.90 -6.19 -12.32
CA TRP A 529 10.76 -6.76 -13.06
C TRP A 529 11.18 -7.34 -14.42
N HIS A 530 12.00 -6.64 -15.19
CA HIS A 530 12.54 -7.15 -16.46
C HIS A 530 13.46 -8.37 -16.26
N PHE A 531 14.18 -8.42 -15.15
CA PHE A 531 14.99 -9.57 -14.75
C PHE A 531 14.18 -10.73 -14.15
N GLY A 532 12.86 -10.57 -13.99
CA GLY A 532 11.95 -11.61 -13.51
C GLY A 532 11.85 -11.71 -11.98
N TYR A 533 12.33 -10.72 -11.24
CA TYR A 533 12.10 -10.66 -9.80
C TYR A 533 10.63 -10.39 -9.52
N LYS A 534 10.02 -11.27 -8.72
CA LYS A 534 8.70 -11.06 -8.13
C LYS A 534 8.90 -10.30 -6.82
N ALA A 535 8.45 -9.07 -6.78
CA ALA A 535 8.57 -8.22 -5.61
C ALA A 535 7.28 -7.43 -5.37
N ASN A 536 7.06 -7.14 -4.10
CA ASN A 536 5.98 -6.32 -3.59
C ASN A 536 6.58 -5.03 -3.04
N TYR A 537 5.96 -3.90 -3.35
CA TYR A 537 6.41 -2.59 -2.93
C TYR A 537 5.29 -1.83 -2.25
N TYR A 538 5.65 -1.09 -1.21
CA TYR A 538 4.71 -0.38 -0.36
C TYR A 538 5.22 1.02 -0.10
N THR A 539 4.35 2.01 -0.26
CA THR A 539 4.61 3.30 0.39
C THR A 539 4.41 3.13 1.89
N PRO A 540 5.05 3.94 2.74
CA PRO A 540 4.87 3.87 4.19
C PRO A 540 3.40 3.90 4.61
N GLU A 541 2.57 4.70 3.94
CA GLU A 541 1.14 4.83 4.25
C GLU A 541 0.37 3.54 3.98
N VAL A 542 0.67 2.84 2.87
CA VAL A 542 0.05 1.54 2.56
C VAL A 542 0.50 0.49 3.58
N TYR A 543 1.80 0.43 3.86
CA TYR A 543 2.36 -0.56 4.77
C TYR A 543 1.82 -0.39 6.20
N ARG A 544 1.71 0.86 6.67
CA ARG A 544 1.05 1.21 7.93
C ARG A 544 -0.40 0.78 7.97
N ALA A 545 -1.18 1.04 6.92
CA ALA A 545 -2.57 0.61 6.84
C ALA A 545 -2.72 -0.92 6.84
N MET A 546 -1.79 -1.65 6.21
CA MET A 546 -1.75 -3.12 6.25
C MET A 546 -1.40 -3.66 7.63
N ALA A 547 -0.46 -3.03 8.35
CA ALA A 547 -0.16 -3.37 9.74
C ALA A 547 -1.36 -3.08 10.67
N ASP A 548 -2.04 -1.94 10.47
CA ASP A 548 -3.26 -1.56 11.21
C ASP A 548 -4.40 -2.57 11.01
N TYR A 549 -4.56 -3.01 9.76
CA TYR A 549 -5.47 -4.08 9.39
C TYR A 549 -5.14 -5.41 10.12
N CYS A 550 -3.89 -5.64 10.51
CA CYS A 550 -3.43 -6.82 11.25
C CYS A 550 -3.37 -6.64 12.78
N GLY A 551 -3.84 -5.50 13.31
CA GLY A 551 -3.95 -5.26 14.76
C GLY A 551 -2.74 -4.55 15.38
N PHE A 552 -1.95 -3.84 14.59
CA PHE A 552 -0.97 -2.88 15.09
C PHE A 552 -1.52 -1.45 15.05
N ASP A 553 -0.93 -0.51 15.77
CA ASP A 553 -1.18 0.92 15.56
C ASP A 553 -0.35 1.40 14.36
N GLY A 554 -0.95 1.38 13.18
CA GLY A 554 -0.26 1.81 11.96
C GLY A 554 -0.05 3.32 11.89
N PHE A 555 -0.91 4.12 12.53
CA PHE A 555 -0.91 5.57 12.38
C PHE A 555 -0.02 6.27 13.41
N GLY A 556 0.07 5.72 14.62
CA GLY A 556 1.07 6.09 15.61
C GLY A 556 2.46 5.49 15.34
N ALA A 557 2.59 4.57 14.38
CA ALA A 557 3.86 3.96 14.03
C ALA A 557 4.94 5.00 13.67
N ARG A 558 6.10 4.92 14.31
CA ARG A 558 7.26 5.74 13.90
C ARG A 558 7.77 5.25 12.55
N CYS A 559 8.07 6.16 11.64
CA CYS A 559 8.67 5.83 10.35
C CYS A 559 9.87 6.70 10.10
N GLU A 560 11.00 6.07 9.78
CA GLU A 560 12.22 6.74 9.38
C GLU A 560 12.62 6.23 8.00
N SER A 561 13.03 7.14 7.11
CA SER A 561 13.36 6.80 5.73
C SER A 561 14.82 7.05 5.48
N VAL A 562 15.47 6.15 4.74
CA VAL A 562 16.81 6.45 4.22
C VAL A 562 16.77 7.68 3.31
N GLN A 563 17.91 8.33 3.09
CA GLN A 563 18.01 9.62 2.39
C GLN A 563 17.31 9.64 1.02
N ASN A 564 17.41 8.54 0.26
CA ASN A 564 16.80 8.42 -1.06
C ASN A 564 15.31 8.00 -1.05
N LYS A 565 14.73 7.79 0.15
CA LYS A 565 13.34 7.39 0.39
C LYS A 565 12.93 6.09 -0.33
N MET A 566 13.89 5.21 -0.62
CA MET A 566 13.62 3.90 -1.23
C MET A 566 13.25 2.84 -0.20
N ASN A 567 13.84 2.91 1.00
CA ASN A 567 13.54 2.04 2.12
C ASN A 567 13.08 2.86 3.32
N HIS A 568 12.16 2.27 4.09
CA HIS A 568 11.55 2.88 5.26
C HIS A 568 11.57 1.87 6.39
N VAL A 569 12.07 2.26 7.56
CA VAL A 569 12.00 1.49 8.79
C VAL A 569 10.79 1.99 9.58
N LEU A 570 9.97 1.05 10.03
CA LEU A 570 8.74 1.31 10.77
C LEU A 570 8.74 0.55 12.08
N LEU A 571 8.35 1.27 13.14
CA LEU A 571 8.20 0.73 14.49
C LEU A 571 6.73 0.78 14.86
N PHE A 572 6.13 -0.38 15.07
CA PHE A 572 4.71 -0.54 15.35
C PHE A 572 4.50 -1.00 16.79
N LEU A 573 3.58 -0.35 17.47
CA LEU A 573 3.01 -0.87 18.71
C LEU A 573 1.78 -1.72 18.37
N PRO A 574 1.45 -2.74 19.17
CA PRO A 574 0.17 -3.42 19.08
C PRO A 574 -0.99 -2.44 19.28
N SER A 575 -2.09 -2.60 18.54
CA SER A 575 -3.30 -1.83 18.80
C SER A 575 -4.07 -2.40 19.99
N ASP A 576 -4.65 -1.51 20.80
CA ASP A 576 -5.53 -1.88 21.91
C ASP A 576 -6.87 -2.46 21.43
N SER A 577 -7.23 -2.25 20.16
CA SER A 577 -8.46 -2.76 19.51
C SER A 577 -8.45 -4.27 19.22
N GLY A 578 -7.47 -5.02 19.72
CA GLY A 578 -7.19 -6.41 19.34
C GLY A 578 -7.97 -7.51 20.06
N ASN A 579 -9.04 -7.21 20.80
CA ASN A 579 -9.92 -8.23 21.42
C ASN A 579 -11.39 -7.91 21.12
N SER A 580 -11.84 -8.23 19.91
CA SER A 580 -13.27 -8.43 19.62
C SER A 580 -13.47 -9.35 18.43
#